data_AF-A0A8I2ZCJ9-F1
#
_entry.id   AF-A0A8I2ZCJ9-F1
#
_cell.length_a   1.000
_cell.length_b   1.000
_cell.length_c   1.000
_cell.angle_alpha   90.00
_cell.angle_beta   90.00
_cell.angle_gamma   90.00
#
_symmetry.space_group_name_H-M   'P 1'
#
loop_
_entity.id
_entity.type
_entity.pdbx_description
1 polymer ?
#
loop_
_entity_poly.entity_id
_entity_poly.type
_entity_poly.pdbx_seq_one_letter_code
_entity_poly.pdbx_strand_id
1 'polypeptide(L)'
;MNGFGAKRRAGSPADGASSDDGRKRKGNGALDRRKKVTTTNGKNANTSKPRPSNVTAFGTDTTDYDTDPGTYDTEANSTYAKRIYDQLRKDRILPPKWPSDPGNPASKGAMAKYRETSKSYRDRARASLMAAGLIDDPDKPKRLEDAIDFKGICEDMCPNFEKITRITEFDVQQAEKDSQTSFPVISKMVKKLARSAAGQEAPLPMDVRSTAALRRTLDYLVDDLLEDEDNLPVLHGYLWDRTRAIRRDFIFHSSMSAEEMKDQVYCLETIARFHVTSLHLLSRPDVTPEDFSEQQEIEQLGKALLSLMHAYDDSKAQGLVCENETEFRAYQLLFSANQPNILDNVQQEWANPRLWKDSDEIRTAVSLVEALQSTTDLHGPMGTAPHLAVSGAYNTYFKIVENPEVSYTMACFAEIHFGQLRRSMLKTLRRAYWRPKVLARDITPALLNTFLRFDTEDEAIDFVEEHGMSWVPLEDSPDDEYRQYLRTTDGMEFPRLHHTTSETIVEKKRGFRSLSEVIHRSVYEDPSATAASNRSGAEKPFLRRLSEADKRFRNSPTNSNPLQPSIVQWIRKNQWRDHYKSIFHALLRPAFKHHS
;
A
#
# COMPACT_ATOMS: atom_id res chain seq x y z
N MET A 1 -15.45 -11.95 -55.66
CA MET A 1 -16.25 -13.20 -55.70
C MET A 1 -15.28 -14.36 -55.51
N ASN A 2 -15.27 -15.23 -54.52
CA ASN A 2 -15.99 -15.54 -53.26
C ASN A 2 -14.87 -16.15 -52.37
N GLY A 3 -14.72 -15.91 -51.07
CA GLY A 3 -15.71 -15.94 -49.99
C GLY A 3 -15.49 -17.21 -49.16
N PHE A 4 -14.76 -17.11 -48.04
CA PHE A 4 -14.87 -18.04 -46.91
C PHE A 4 -14.55 -17.29 -45.61
N GLY A 5 -15.60 -17.07 -44.82
CA GLY A 5 -15.52 -16.50 -43.48
C GLY A 5 -15.34 -17.58 -42.42
N ALA A 6 -14.62 -17.23 -41.35
CA ALA A 6 -14.63 -17.98 -40.10
C ALA A 6 -14.65 -16.99 -38.93
N LYS A 7 -15.81 -16.91 -38.26
CA LYS A 7 -15.99 -16.23 -36.97
C LYS A 7 -15.14 -16.94 -35.90
N ARG A 8 -14.35 -16.21 -35.13
CA ARG A 8 -13.82 -16.69 -33.85
C ARG A 8 -14.37 -15.80 -32.73
N ARG A 9 -15.12 -16.44 -31.82
CA ARG A 9 -15.65 -15.87 -30.58
C ARG A 9 -14.51 -15.69 -29.59
N ALA A 10 -14.52 -14.55 -28.92
CA ALA A 10 -13.70 -14.26 -27.74
C ALA A 10 -14.14 -15.16 -26.57
N GLY A 11 -13.17 -15.76 -25.90
CA GLY A 11 -13.33 -16.44 -24.61
C GLY A 11 -12.25 -15.92 -23.67
N SER A 12 -12.66 -15.32 -22.56
CA SER A 12 -11.80 -14.86 -21.48
C SER A 12 -11.12 -16.04 -20.78
N PRO A 13 -9.82 -15.94 -20.39
CA PRO A 13 -9.20 -16.92 -19.51
C PRO A 13 -9.19 -16.41 -18.07
N ALA A 14 -10.07 -16.98 -17.24
CA ALA A 14 -9.89 -17.05 -15.80
C ALA A 14 -9.52 -18.50 -15.42
N ASP A 15 -8.72 -18.62 -14.36
CA ASP A 15 -8.43 -19.81 -13.57
C ASP A 15 -7.36 -20.79 -14.07
N GLY A 16 -6.20 -20.70 -13.43
CA GLY A 16 -5.17 -21.73 -13.38
C GLY A 16 -4.83 -22.09 -11.94
N ALA A 17 -5.71 -22.83 -11.26
CA ALA A 17 -5.39 -23.57 -10.05
C ALA A 17 -5.41 -25.07 -10.39
N SER A 18 -4.23 -25.69 -10.37
CA SER A 18 -4.05 -27.11 -10.68
C SER A 18 -4.40 -27.98 -9.46
N SER A 19 -5.32 -28.91 -9.69
CA SER A 19 -5.56 -30.10 -8.87
C SER A 19 -4.41 -31.10 -8.99
N ASP A 20 -4.14 -31.87 -7.94
CA ASP A 20 -3.94 -33.31 -8.10
C ASP A 20 -4.27 -34.11 -6.82
N ASP A 21 -4.53 -35.38 -7.06
CA ASP A 21 -5.38 -36.40 -6.44
C ASP A 21 -5.15 -36.89 -5.00
N GLY A 22 -6.20 -37.58 -4.46
CA GLY A 22 -5.95 -38.83 -3.72
C GLY A 22 -6.81 -39.21 -2.50
N ARG A 23 -8.05 -39.65 -2.71
CA ARG A 23 -8.74 -40.79 -2.04
C ARG A 23 -8.45 -41.12 -0.54
N LYS A 24 -9.50 -41.08 0.31
CA LYS A 24 -10.25 -42.27 0.84
C LYS A 24 -11.25 -41.90 1.96
N ARG A 25 -12.51 -42.26 1.72
CA ARG A 25 -13.61 -42.37 2.70
C ARG A 25 -13.33 -43.46 3.75
N LYS A 26 -13.65 -43.18 5.02
CA LYS A 26 -14.17 -44.16 5.99
C LYS A 26 -15.17 -43.44 6.90
N GLY A 27 -16.33 -44.07 7.11
CA GLY A 27 -17.49 -43.47 7.76
C GLY A 27 -17.76 -43.96 9.18
N ASN A 28 -18.99 -43.62 9.58
CA ASN A 28 -19.81 -44.08 10.70
C ASN A 28 -19.51 -43.55 12.11
N GLY A 29 -20.58 -43.08 12.77
CA GLY A 29 -20.63 -42.97 14.23
C GLY A 29 -21.65 -41.99 14.79
N ALA A 30 -22.92 -42.04 14.34
CA ALA A 30 -24.01 -41.36 15.05
C ALA A 30 -24.29 -42.05 16.38
N LEU A 31 -24.32 -41.29 17.48
CA LEU A 31 -24.87 -41.72 18.76
C LEU A 31 -25.64 -40.57 19.40
N ASP A 32 -26.96 -40.73 19.30
CA ASP A 32 -28.02 -39.91 19.85
C ASP A 32 -28.26 -40.28 21.32
N ARG A 33 -28.34 -39.29 22.23
CA ARG A 33 -28.93 -39.52 23.57
C ARG A 33 -29.48 -38.24 24.23
N ARG A 34 -30.79 -38.10 24.05
CA ARG A 34 -31.83 -37.76 25.06
C ARG A 34 -31.61 -36.54 25.98
N LYS A 35 -32.34 -35.48 25.63
CA LYS A 35 -32.99 -34.50 26.53
C LYS A 35 -33.78 -35.20 27.65
N LYS A 36 -33.65 -34.68 28.88
CA LYS A 36 -34.64 -34.83 29.96
C LYS A 36 -35.03 -33.42 30.42
N VAL A 37 -36.29 -33.08 30.17
CA VAL A 37 -36.95 -31.86 30.66
C VAL A 37 -37.41 -32.12 32.10
N THR A 38 -37.25 -31.14 32.98
CA THR A 38 -37.98 -31.10 34.26
C THR A 38 -38.27 -29.64 34.60
N THR A 39 -39.55 -29.30 34.51
CA THR A 39 -40.16 -28.05 34.99
C THR A 39 -40.49 -28.23 36.47
N THR A 40 -40.28 -27.23 37.32
CA THR A 40 -41.14 -27.00 38.51
C THR A 40 -40.93 -25.59 39.09
N ASN A 41 -42.01 -24.82 39.06
CA ASN A 41 -42.58 -23.93 40.09
C ASN A 41 -41.67 -23.17 41.08
N GLY A 42 -41.63 -21.84 40.91
CA GLY A 42 -42.50 -20.91 41.64
C GLY A 42 -42.19 -20.63 43.12
N LYS A 43 -42.02 -19.33 43.45
CA LYS A 43 -42.63 -18.68 44.62
C LYS A 43 -42.47 -17.14 44.58
N ASN A 44 -43.59 -16.48 44.85
CA ASN A 44 -43.81 -15.04 45.03
C ASN A 44 -43.11 -14.49 46.28
N ALA A 45 -42.80 -13.18 46.27
CA ALA A 45 -43.18 -12.25 47.34
C ALA A 45 -43.01 -10.78 46.88
N ASN A 46 -44.14 -10.08 46.77
CA ASN A 46 -44.23 -8.62 46.72
C ASN A 46 -43.98 -8.03 48.10
N THR A 47 -43.28 -6.90 48.20
CA THR A 47 -43.62 -5.83 49.15
C THR A 47 -43.16 -4.46 48.63
N SER A 48 -44.00 -3.47 48.89
CA SER A 48 -44.13 -2.13 48.35
C SER A 48 -43.18 -1.06 48.94
N LYS A 49 -43.04 0.03 48.15
CA LYS A 49 -42.38 1.33 48.41
C LYS A 49 -42.76 1.98 49.76
N PRO A 50 -41.99 3.01 50.23
CA PRO A 50 -42.35 4.39 49.85
C PRO A 50 -41.13 5.32 49.59
N ARG A 51 -41.39 6.40 48.84
CA ARG A 51 -40.50 7.55 48.58
C ARG A 51 -40.87 8.68 49.55
N PRO A 52 -39.92 9.53 49.97
CA PRO A 52 -40.12 10.96 49.71
C PRO A 52 -38.84 11.70 49.24
N SER A 53 -39.01 12.99 49.05
CA SER A 53 -38.38 13.94 48.12
C SER A 53 -37.16 14.72 48.63
N ASN A 54 -36.29 15.06 47.66
CA ASN A 54 -35.46 16.28 47.45
C ASN A 54 -34.65 16.90 48.59
N VAL A 55 -33.34 17.14 48.34
CA VAL A 55 -32.69 18.46 48.08
C VAL A 55 -31.16 18.25 47.93
N THR A 56 -30.60 18.71 46.80
CA THR A 56 -29.21 19.12 46.42
C THR A 56 -28.01 18.74 47.33
N ALA A 57 -26.83 18.29 46.86
CA ALA A 57 -25.97 18.86 45.81
C ALA A 57 -24.71 17.98 45.52
N PHE A 58 -24.08 18.24 44.36
CA PHE A 58 -22.69 17.94 43.93
C PHE A 58 -22.26 16.49 43.60
N GLY A 59 -21.89 16.26 42.32
CA GLY A 59 -20.86 15.29 41.96
C GLY A 59 -21.06 14.55 40.63
N THR A 60 -20.24 14.91 39.63
CA THR A 60 -19.73 14.10 38.51
C THR A 60 -20.73 13.53 37.49
N ASP A 61 -20.91 14.25 36.38
CA ASP A 61 -21.42 13.69 35.12
C ASP A 61 -20.24 13.13 34.30
N THR A 62 -20.19 11.80 34.21
CA THR A 62 -19.55 11.06 33.14
C THR A 62 -20.53 11.01 31.97
N THR A 63 -20.22 11.68 30.87
CA THR A 63 -21.04 11.64 29.65
C THR A 63 -20.96 10.26 29.00
N ASP A 64 -22.10 9.57 28.98
CA ASP A 64 -22.46 8.47 28.08
C ASP A 64 -22.23 8.92 26.62
N TYR A 65 -21.35 8.23 25.90
CA TYR A 65 -21.31 8.27 24.44
C TYR A 65 -22.11 7.09 23.89
N ASP A 66 -23.44 7.19 23.99
CA ASP A 66 -24.36 6.52 23.06
C ASP A 66 -24.53 7.49 21.88
N THR A 67 -23.71 7.33 20.84
CA THR A 67 -23.83 8.15 19.63
C THR A 67 -24.93 7.56 18.75
N ASP A 68 -26.05 8.26 18.71
CA ASP A 68 -27.08 8.19 17.67
C ASP A 68 -26.45 8.47 16.29
N PRO A 69 -26.60 7.59 15.28
CA PRO A 69 -26.03 7.82 13.97
C PRO A 69 -26.85 8.89 13.23
N GLY A 70 -26.28 10.09 13.15
CA GLY A 70 -26.78 11.18 12.31
C GLY A 70 -26.92 10.76 10.85
N THR A 71 -28.08 11.13 10.29
CA THR A 71 -28.57 10.90 8.94
C THR A 71 -27.61 11.30 7.82
N TYR A 72 -27.10 10.28 7.12
CA TYR A 72 -26.78 10.32 5.70
C TYR A 72 -27.29 9.00 5.09
N ASP A 73 -28.35 9.10 4.28
CA ASP A 73 -29.06 7.98 3.68
C ASP A 73 -28.29 7.42 2.46
N THR A 74 -27.58 6.30 2.66
CA THR A 74 -27.27 5.35 1.58
C THR A 74 -28.32 4.25 1.60
N GLU A 75 -29.48 4.51 0.98
CA GLU A 75 -30.67 3.64 1.06
C GLU A 75 -30.34 2.17 0.76
N ALA A 76 -29.50 1.89 -0.24
CA ALA A 76 -29.18 0.53 -0.69
C ALA A 76 -28.38 -0.30 0.33
N ASN A 77 -27.29 0.22 0.89
CA ASN A 77 -26.56 -0.48 1.95
C ASN A 77 -27.39 -0.55 3.24
N SER A 78 -28.20 0.49 3.51
CA SER A 78 -29.18 0.45 4.59
C SER A 78 -30.17 -0.70 4.40
N THR A 79 -30.63 -1.01 3.18
CA THR A 79 -31.60 -2.10 2.98
C THR A 79 -31.00 -3.49 3.23
N TYR A 80 -29.78 -3.77 2.75
CA TYR A 80 -29.12 -5.06 3.01
C TYR A 80 -28.79 -5.21 4.50
N ALA A 81 -28.17 -4.19 5.11
CA ALA A 81 -27.87 -4.18 6.53
C ALA A 81 -29.14 -4.33 7.40
N LYS A 82 -30.22 -3.62 7.07
CA LYS A 82 -31.54 -3.75 7.74
C LYS A 82 -32.04 -5.19 7.67
N ARG A 83 -32.00 -5.86 6.51
CA ARG A 83 -32.40 -7.27 6.37
C ARG A 83 -31.58 -8.20 7.25
N ILE A 84 -30.25 -8.02 7.31
CA ILE A 84 -29.37 -8.80 8.18
C ILE A 84 -29.78 -8.61 9.65
N TYR A 85 -29.88 -7.36 10.12
CA TYR A 85 -30.25 -7.08 11.51
C TYR A 85 -31.68 -7.54 11.85
N ASP A 86 -32.63 -7.40 10.93
CA ASP A 86 -34.01 -7.87 11.10
C ASP A 86 -34.08 -9.38 11.27
N GLN A 87 -33.33 -10.13 10.46
CA GLN A 87 -33.26 -11.58 10.57
C GLN A 87 -32.64 -12.02 11.91
N LEU A 88 -31.54 -11.38 12.33
CA LEU A 88 -30.92 -11.68 13.62
C LEU A 88 -31.85 -11.34 14.79
N ARG A 89 -32.59 -10.23 14.72
CA ARG A 89 -33.61 -9.87 15.73
C ARG A 89 -34.76 -10.87 15.76
N LYS A 90 -35.25 -11.31 14.59
CA LYS A 90 -36.30 -12.32 14.46
C LYS A 90 -35.91 -13.64 15.14
N ASP A 91 -34.66 -14.04 14.99
CA ASP A 91 -34.12 -15.26 15.60
C ASP A 91 -33.62 -15.05 17.04
N ARG A 92 -33.80 -13.85 17.61
CA ARG A 92 -33.39 -13.45 18.96
C ARG A 92 -31.88 -13.60 19.20
N ILE A 93 -31.09 -13.36 18.17
CA ILE A 93 -29.62 -13.37 18.21
C ILE A 93 -29.15 -11.93 18.41
N LEU A 94 -28.84 -11.58 19.66
CA LEU A 94 -28.39 -10.23 20.03
C LEU A 94 -26.88 -10.22 20.29
N PRO A 95 -26.18 -9.14 19.88
CA PRO A 95 -24.75 -8.99 20.15
C PRO A 95 -24.49 -8.91 21.66
N PRO A 96 -23.40 -9.53 22.15
CA PRO A 96 -23.05 -9.44 23.57
C PRO A 96 -22.59 -8.01 23.92
N LYS A 97 -22.76 -7.61 25.18
CA LYS A 97 -22.35 -6.28 25.67
C LYS A 97 -20.86 -6.25 25.98
N TRP A 98 -20.20 -5.16 25.59
CA TRP A 98 -18.80 -4.91 25.90
C TRP A 98 -18.55 -4.79 27.41
N PRO A 99 -17.40 -5.27 27.92
CA PRO A 99 -16.94 -4.95 29.28
C PRO A 99 -16.65 -3.45 29.44
N SER A 100 -16.71 -2.94 30.68
CA SER A 100 -16.58 -1.50 30.97
C SER A 100 -15.21 -0.89 30.64
N ASP A 101 -14.13 -1.67 30.75
CA ASP A 101 -12.77 -1.20 30.43
C ASP A 101 -11.99 -2.29 29.67
N PRO A 102 -12.25 -2.44 28.36
CA PRO A 102 -11.75 -3.55 27.57
C PRO A 102 -10.25 -3.45 27.26
N GLY A 103 -9.67 -2.24 27.27
CA GLY A 103 -8.24 -2.02 27.03
C GLY A 103 -7.35 -2.31 28.24
N ASN A 104 -7.91 -2.25 29.45
CA ASN A 104 -7.13 -2.43 30.67
C ASN A 104 -6.74 -3.89 30.92
N PRO A 105 -5.44 -4.18 31.19
CA PRO A 105 -4.97 -5.52 31.53
C PRO A 105 -5.72 -6.18 32.70
N ALA A 106 -6.27 -5.39 33.64
CA ALA A 106 -7.09 -5.91 34.74
C ALA A 106 -8.37 -6.60 34.25
N SER A 107 -8.90 -6.19 33.09
CA SER A 107 -10.11 -6.75 32.47
C SER A 107 -9.84 -7.99 31.62
N LYS A 108 -8.61 -8.54 31.60
CA LYS A 108 -8.22 -9.70 30.77
C LYS A 108 -9.18 -10.89 30.92
N GLY A 109 -9.58 -11.22 32.15
CA GLY A 109 -10.52 -12.33 32.41
C GLY A 109 -11.92 -12.07 31.83
N ALA A 110 -12.41 -10.83 31.95
CA ALA A 110 -13.68 -10.42 31.37
C ALA A 110 -13.63 -10.44 29.83
N MET A 111 -12.53 -9.97 29.25
CA MET A 111 -12.31 -9.99 27.79
C MET A 111 -12.22 -11.42 27.22
N ALA A 112 -11.55 -12.34 27.91
CA ALA A 112 -11.50 -13.74 27.49
C ALA A 112 -12.90 -14.39 27.49
N LYS A 113 -13.70 -14.14 28.54
CA LYS A 113 -15.10 -14.60 28.58
C LYS A 113 -15.94 -13.94 27.48
N TYR A 114 -15.73 -12.64 27.24
CA TYR A 114 -16.41 -11.88 26.19
C TYR A 114 -16.09 -12.42 24.79
N ARG A 115 -14.83 -12.78 24.52
CA ARG A 115 -14.40 -13.43 23.26
C ARG A 115 -15.15 -14.73 23.01
N GLU A 116 -15.29 -15.59 24.01
CA GLU A 116 -16.02 -16.86 23.87
C GLU A 116 -17.52 -16.62 23.61
N THR A 117 -18.15 -15.69 24.35
CA THR A 117 -19.56 -15.34 24.09
C THR A 117 -19.77 -14.73 22.71
N SER A 118 -18.82 -13.92 22.23
CA SER A 118 -18.85 -13.33 20.89
C SER A 118 -18.64 -14.37 19.80
N LYS A 119 -17.78 -15.37 20.03
CA LYS A 119 -17.63 -16.51 19.12
C LYS A 119 -18.95 -17.29 19.00
N SER A 120 -19.57 -17.65 20.13
CA SER A 120 -20.87 -18.34 20.13
C SER A 120 -22.00 -17.50 19.50
N TYR A 121 -21.98 -16.17 19.65
CA TYR A 121 -22.89 -15.27 18.94
C TYR A 121 -22.70 -15.37 17.42
N ARG A 122 -21.45 -15.37 16.94
CA ARG A 122 -21.13 -15.45 15.50
C ARG A 122 -21.53 -16.77 14.89
N ASP A 123 -21.28 -17.88 15.58
CA ASP A 123 -21.68 -19.21 15.10
C ASP A 123 -23.20 -19.30 14.91
N ARG A 124 -23.96 -18.74 15.86
CA ARG A 124 -25.43 -18.64 15.75
C ARG A 124 -25.87 -17.69 14.64
N ALA A 125 -25.23 -16.52 14.54
CA ALA A 125 -25.53 -15.54 13.50
C ALA A 125 -25.30 -16.11 12.10
N ARG A 126 -24.16 -16.80 11.90
CA ARG A 126 -23.86 -17.50 10.64
C ARG A 126 -24.93 -18.52 10.29
N ALA A 127 -25.28 -19.41 11.21
CA ALA A 127 -26.30 -20.43 10.97
C ALA A 127 -27.67 -19.81 10.62
N SER A 128 -28.07 -18.73 11.30
CA SER A 128 -29.29 -17.97 11.02
C SER A 128 -29.27 -17.34 9.62
N LEU A 129 -28.19 -16.64 9.27
CA LEU A 129 -28.08 -15.96 7.98
C LEU A 129 -27.98 -16.94 6.80
N MET A 130 -27.30 -18.08 6.98
CA MET A 130 -27.27 -19.16 5.99
C MET A 130 -28.66 -19.77 5.80
N ALA A 131 -29.38 -20.05 6.90
CA ALA A 131 -30.73 -20.60 6.82
C ALA A 131 -31.73 -19.64 6.16
N ALA A 132 -31.52 -18.33 6.32
CA ALA A 132 -32.31 -17.29 5.69
C ALA A 132 -31.91 -17.01 4.22
N GLY A 133 -30.83 -17.64 3.72
CA GLY A 133 -30.32 -17.39 2.36
C GLY A 133 -29.79 -15.96 2.16
N LEU A 134 -29.27 -15.34 3.22
CA LEU A 134 -28.66 -14.00 3.17
C LEU A 134 -27.14 -14.04 2.99
N ILE A 135 -26.53 -15.20 3.23
CA ILE A 135 -25.13 -15.50 2.95
C ILE A 135 -25.01 -16.90 2.36
N ASP A 136 -23.97 -17.13 1.56
CA ASP A 136 -23.70 -18.43 0.97
C ASP A 136 -23.13 -19.43 1.97
N ASP A 137 -23.43 -20.71 1.72
CA ASP A 137 -22.91 -21.84 2.48
C ASP A 137 -21.56 -22.28 1.88
N PRO A 138 -20.43 -22.15 2.61
CA PRO A 138 -19.11 -22.44 2.06
C PRO A 138 -18.92 -23.91 1.68
N ASP A 139 -19.70 -24.83 2.28
CA ASP A 139 -19.61 -26.27 2.00
C ASP A 139 -20.43 -26.70 0.77
N LYS A 140 -21.24 -25.79 0.21
CA LYS A 140 -22.11 -26.07 -0.94
C LYS A 140 -21.67 -25.22 -2.14
N PRO A 141 -20.91 -25.79 -3.10
CA PRO A 141 -20.55 -25.06 -4.30
C PRO A 141 -21.80 -24.70 -5.10
N LYS A 142 -21.91 -23.43 -5.49
CA LYS A 142 -22.95 -22.90 -6.36
C LYS A 142 -22.35 -22.38 -7.66
N ARG A 143 -23.19 -22.23 -8.68
CA ARG A 143 -22.80 -21.55 -9.92
C ARG A 143 -22.73 -20.06 -9.65
N LEU A 144 -21.85 -19.36 -10.37
CA LEU A 144 -21.65 -17.91 -10.20
C LEU A 144 -22.93 -17.09 -10.41
N GLU A 145 -23.81 -17.53 -11.31
CA GLU A 145 -25.10 -16.87 -11.56
C GLU A 145 -26.13 -17.06 -10.42
N ASP A 146 -25.92 -18.06 -9.55
CA ASP A 146 -26.78 -18.37 -8.40
C ASP A 146 -26.18 -17.83 -7.08
N ALA A 147 -25.10 -17.03 -7.17
CA ALA A 147 -24.41 -16.46 -6.01
C ALA A 147 -25.29 -15.41 -5.32
N ILE A 148 -25.27 -15.38 -3.99
CA ILE A 148 -26.01 -14.39 -3.21
C ILE A 148 -25.19 -13.11 -3.15
N ASP A 149 -25.87 -11.97 -3.34
CA ASP A 149 -25.22 -10.68 -3.17
C ASP A 149 -24.72 -10.49 -1.74
N PHE A 150 -23.42 -10.21 -1.61
CA PHE A 150 -22.75 -9.99 -0.35
C PHE A 150 -22.30 -8.53 -0.24
N LYS A 151 -22.57 -7.92 0.92
CA LYS A 151 -22.09 -6.58 1.27
C LYS A 151 -21.60 -6.53 2.71
N GLY A 152 -20.58 -5.73 2.94
CA GLY A 152 -20.11 -5.39 4.28
C GLY A 152 -21.04 -4.41 4.99
N ILE A 153 -21.34 -4.66 6.27
CA ILE A 153 -22.26 -3.86 7.09
C ILE A 153 -21.60 -3.26 8.35
N CYS A 154 -20.29 -3.43 8.51
CA CYS A 154 -19.56 -2.83 9.63
C CYS A 154 -19.37 -1.33 9.37
N GLU A 155 -19.93 -0.50 10.25
CA GLU A 155 -19.81 0.97 10.16
C GLU A 155 -18.59 1.54 10.89
N ASP A 156 -17.92 0.72 11.71
CA ASP A 156 -16.69 1.03 12.41
C ASP A 156 -15.45 0.84 11.53
N MET A 157 -14.32 1.48 11.90
CA MET A 157 -13.02 1.26 11.26
C MET A 157 -12.44 -0.15 11.45
N CYS A 158 -12.92 -0.88 12.46
CA CYS A 158 -12.54 -2.27 12.73
C CYS A 158 -13.76 -3.08 13.23
N PRO A 159 -14.02 -4.27 12.66
CA PRO A 159 -15.09 -5.14 13.15
C PRO A 159 -14.95 -5.51 14.62
N ASN A 160 -16.08 -5.56 15.33
CA ASN A 160 -16.11 -5.83 16.77
C ASN A 160 -15.39 -7.14 17.15
N PHE A 161 -15.58 -8.21 16.39
CA PHE A 161 -14.94 -9.48 16.71
C PHE A 161 -13.41 -9.44 16.56
N GLU A 162 -12.91 -8.69 15.58
CA GLU A 162 -11.47 -8.48 15.41
C GLU A 162 -10.91 -7.67 16.58
N LYS A 163 -11.57 -6.55 16.95
CA LYS A 163 -11.20 -5.75 18.12
C LYS A 163 -11.03 -6.64 19.37
N ILE A 164 -12.04 -7.47 19.65
CA ILE A 164 -12.03 -8.41 20.79
C ILE A 164 -10.86 -9.39 20.71
N THR A 165 -10.65 -9.97 19.53
CA THR A 165 -9.60 -10.97 19.28
C THR A 165 -8.22 -10.36 19.50
N ARG A 166 -7.94 -9.21 18.88
CA ARG A 166 -6.63 -8.54 18.99
C ARG A 166 -6.34 -8.02 20.39
N ILE A 167 -7.35 -7.51 21.11
CA ILE A 167 -7.19 -7.14 22.52
C ILE A 167 -6.85 -8.38 23.37
N THR A 168 -7.56 -9.49 23.18
CA THR A 168 -7.35 -10.72 23.98
C THR A 168 -6.00 -11.39 23.68
N GLU A 169 -5.54 -11.29 22.44
CA GLU A 169 -4.29 -11.90 21.94
C GLU A 169 -3.08 -10.95 22.04
N PHE A 170 -3.27 -9.74 22.57
CA PHE A 170 -2.23 -8.70 22.69
C PHE A 170 -1.60 -8.27 21.34
N ASP A 171 -2.35 -8.37 20.24
CA ASP A 171 -1.96 -7.96 18.88
C ASP A 171 -2.54 -6.57 18.51
N VAL A 172 -2.44 -5.61 19.44
CA VAL A 172 -2.85 -4.22 19.20
C VAL A 172 -1.63 -3.36 18.90
N GLN A 173 -1.67 -2.67 17.75
CA GLN A 173 -0.56 -1.86 17.26
C GLN A 173 -0.45 -0.55 18.04
N GLN A 174 0.73 0.08 18.05
CA GLN A 174 0.97 1.26 18.87
C GLN A 174 0.06 2.45 18.49
N ALA A 175 -0.24 2.61 17.20
CA ALA A 175 -1.17 3.63 16.69
C ALA A 175 -2.61 3.49 17.23
N GLU A 176 -2.97 2.32 17.76
CA GLU A 176 -4.32 1.99 18.24
C GLU A 176 -4.40 2.02 19.78
N LYS A 177 -3.31 2.42 20.43
CA LYS A 177 -3.18 2.49 21.89
C LYS A 177 -3.20 3.95 22.35
N ASP A 178 -3.58 4.12 23.61
CA ASP A 178 -3.42 5.38 24.30
C ASP A 178 -1.94 5.66 24.56
N SER A 179 -1.51 6.91 24.34
CA SER A 179 -0.10 7.30 24.40
C SER A 179 0.47 7.27 25.81
N GLN A 180 -0.37 7.44 26.84
CA GLN A 180 0.05 7.48 28.25
C GLN A 180 0.01 6.11 28.90
N THR A 181 -1.08 5.37 28.69
CA THR A 181 -1.33 4.09 29.35
C THR A 181 -0.86 2.89 28.52
N SER A 182 -0.64 3.07 27.21
CA SER A 182 -0.40 1.98 26.24
C SER A 182 -1.53 0.95 26.16
N PHE A 183 -2.73 1.29 26.66
CA PHE A 183 -3.90 0.42 26.59
C PHE A 183 -4.60 0.56 25.24
N PRO A 184 -5.15 -0.52 24.67
CA PRO A 184 -5.97 -0.45 23.46
C PRO A 184 -7.13 0.53 23.57
N VAL A 185 -7.31 1.38 22.56
CA VAL A 185 -8.44 2.31 22.45
C VAL A 185 -9.34 1.84 21.32
N ILE A 186 -10.55 1.38 21.65
CA ILE A 186 -11.48 0.75 20.69
C ILE A 186 -11.76 1.64 19.48
N SER A 187 -11.95 2.95 19.68
CA SER A 187 -12.25 3.91 18.62
C SER A 187 -11.08 4.15 17.66
N LYS A 188 -9.84 3.85 18.07
CA LYS A 188 -8.64 3.98 17.23
C LYS A 188 -8.26 2.70 16.49
N MET A 189 -8.88 1.56 16.82
CA MET A 189 -8.56 0.29 16.18
C MET A 189 -9.04 0.27 14.73
N VAL A 190 -8.15 -0.09 13.81
CA VAL A 190 -8.46 -0.23 12.39
C VAL A 190 -8.26 -1.68 11.94
N LYS A 191 -9.15 -2.18 11.08
CA LYS A 191 -9.10 -3.56 10.58
C LYS A 191 -7.73 -3.90 9.97
N LYS A 192 -7.06 -4.91 10.53
CA LYS A 192 -5.78 -5.46 10.05
C LYS A 192 -6.01 -6.33 8.81
N LEU A 193 -5.02 -6.41 7.92
CA LEU A 193 -5.11 -7.31 6.77
C LEU A 193 -5.14 -8.77 7.23
N ALA A 194 -6.25 -9.46 6.94
CA ALA A 194 -6.34 -10.90 7.16
C ALA A 194 -5.42 -11.65 6.17
N ARG A 195 -4.51 -12.49 6.68
CA ARG A 195 -3.72 -13.39 5.82
C ARG A 195 -4.61 -14.54 5.38
N SER A 196 -4.72 -14.77 4.08
CA SER A 196 -5.39 -15.96 3.55
C SER A 196 -4.64 -17.20 4.04
N ALA A 197 -5.25 -17.93 4.99
CA ALA A 197 -4.78 -19.24 5.44
C ALA A 197 -5.77 -20.31 5.00
N ALA A 198 -5.28 -21.50 4.69
CA ALA A 198 -6.14 -22.63 4.34
C ALA A 198 -7.14 -22.90 5.49
N GLY A 199 -8.43 -23.00 5.17
CA GLY A 199 -9.50 -23.19 6.16
C GLY A 199 -9.98 -21.92 6.85
N GLN A 200 -9.60 -20.72 6.39
CA GLN A 200 -10.27 -19.49 6.82
C GLN A 200 -11.74 -19.52 6.41
N GLU A 201 -12.60 -19.35 7.39
CA GLU A 201 -14.04 -19.34 7.20
C GLU A 201 -14.46 -18.08 6.43
N ALA A 202 -15.48 -18.20 5.56
CA ALA A 202 -16.02 -17.06 4.86
C ALA A 202 -16.46 -15.96 5.86
N PRO A 203 -16.13 -14.69 5.59
CA PRO A 203 -16.46 -13.59 6.50
C PRO A 203 -17.98 -13.41 6.59
N LEU A 204 -18.46 -13.03 7.76
CA LEU A 204 -19.83 -12.54 7.90
C LEU A 204 -19.92 -11.11 7.35
N PRO A 205 -21.12 -10.63 6.96
CA PRO A 205 -21.33 -9.24 6.56
C PRO A 205 -20.79 -8.23 7.59
N MET A 206 -20.90 -8.54 8.89
CA MET A 206 -20.39 -7.69 9.98
C MET A 206 -18.86 -7.72 10.16
N ASP A 207 -18.16 -8.59 9.43
CA ASP A 207 -16.69 -8.62 9.39
C ASP A 207 -16.10 -7.76 8.27
N VAL A 208 -16.94 -7.28 7.36
CA VAL A 208 -16.53 -6.44 6.23
C VAL A 208 -17.11 -5.05 6.42
N ARG A 209 -16.28 -4.02 6.24
CA ARG A 209 -16.72 -2.62 6.36
C ARG A 209 -17.61 -2.25 5.19
N SER A 210 -18.61 -1.41 5.45
CA SER A 210 -19.36 -0.73 4.39
C SER A 210 -18.44 0.19 3.58
N THR A 211 -18.82 0.56 2.37
CA THR A 211 -18.02 1.50 1.55
C THR A 211 -17.87 2.86 2.24
N ALA A 212 -18.92 3.36 2.88
CA ALA A 212 -18.89 4.59 3.65
C ALA A 212 -17.91 4.50 4.84
N ALA A 213 -17.89 3.37 5.56
CA ALA A 213 -16.92 3.14 6.63
C ALA A 213 -15.49 2.98 6.09
N LEU A 214 -15.31 2.36 4.92
CA LEU A 214 -14.00 2.26 4.26
C LEU A 214 -13.43 3.64 3.93
N ARG A 215 -14.27 4.52 3.36
CA ARG A 215 -13.91 5.92 3.09
C ARG A 215 -13.54 6.67 4.38
N ARG A 216 -14.42 6.68 5.38
CA ARG A 216 -14.15 7.33 6.68
C ARG A 216 -12.88 6.78 7.35
N THR A 217 -12.63 5.48 7.21
CA THR A 217 -11.39 4.88 7.73
C THR A 217 -10.17 5.44 7.02
N LEU A 218 -10.21 5.54 5.68
CA LEU A 218 -9.09 6.07 4.93
C LEU A 218 -8.84 7.55 5.25
N ASP A 219 -9.90 8.34 5.34
CA ASP A 219 -9.82 9.74 5.74
C ASP A 219 -9.17 9.86 7.14
N TYR A 220 -9.59 9.05 8.13
CA TYR A 220 -8.92 9.01 9.44
C TYR A 220 -7.43 8.65 9.36
N LEU A 221 -7.05 7.69 8.50
CA LEU A 221 -5.66 7.27 8.37
C LEU A 221 -4.77 8.36 7.77
N VAL A 222 -5.31 9.16 6.83
CA VAL A 222 -4.57 10.20 6.11
C VAL A 222 -4.61 11.54 6.82
N ASP A 223 -5.77 11.94 7.36
CA ASP A 223 -6.01 13.28 7.87
C ASP A 223 -5.77 13.40 9.37
N ASP A 224 -6.17 12.41 10.16
CA ASP A 224 -6.02 12.44 11.61
C ASP A 224 -4.74 11.73 12.07
N LEU A 225 -4.50 10.51 11.58
CA LEU A 225 -3.39 9.70 12.08
C LEU A 225 -2.04 10.14 11.50
N LEU A 226 -2.03 10.62 10.25
CA LEU A 226 -0.85 11.12 9.54
C LEU A 226 -0.80 12.65 9.50
N GLU A 227 -1.53 13.34 10.38
CA GLU A 227 -1.55 14.81 10.46
C GLU A 227 -0.12 15.39 10.56
N ASP A 228 0.73 14.78 11.39
CA ASP A 228 2.14 15.10 11.50
C ASP A 228 2.98 14.14 10.64
N GLU A 229 3.50 14.68 9.54
CA GLU A 229 4.24 13.97 8.50
C GLU A 229 5.54 13.34 9.01
N ASP A 230 6.12 13.89 10.08
CA ASP A 230 7.30 13.34 10.74
C ASP A 230 7.03 11.91 11.27
N ASN A 231 5.76 11.53 11.45
CA ASN A 231 5.36 10.20 11.84
C ASN A 231 5.30 9.20 10.68
N LEU A 232 5.39 9.64 9.42
CA LEU A 232 5.31 8.74 8.26
C LEU A 232 6.30 7.55 8.37
N PRO A 233 7.60 7.72 8.69
CA PRO A 233 8.54 6.60 8.77
C PRO A 233 8.13 5.54 9.80
N VAL A 234 7.53 5.97 10.92
CA VAL A 234 7.09 5.09 12.01
C VAL A 234 5.72 4.45 11.70
N LEU A 235 4.81 5.21 11.10
CA LEU A 235 3.45 4.78 10.80
C LEU A 235 3.34 4.02 9.48
N HIS A 236 4.32 4.12 8.58
CA HIS A 236 4.25 3.57 7.24
C HIS A 236 3.86 2.09 7.23
N GLY A 237 4.53 1.24 8.02
CA GLY A 237 4.21 -0.19 8.08
C GLY A 237 2.78 -0.47 8.55
N TYR A 238 2.23 0.36 9.44
CA TYR A 238 0.84 0.28 9.87
C TYR A 238 -0.12 0.73 8.76
N LEU A 239 0.11 1.90 8.17
CA LEU A 239 -0.71 2.46 7.09
C LEU A 239 -0.73 1.52 5.88
N TRP A 240 0.43 1.00 5.48
CA TRP A 240 0.60 0.02 4.42
C TRP A 240 -0.24 -1.24 4.62
N ASP A 241 -0.33 -1.76 5.85
CA ASP A 241 -1.21 -2.91 6.15
C ASP A 241 -2.70 -2.52 6.06
N ARG A 242 -3.07 -1.36 6.62
CA ARG A 242 -4.48 -0.92 6.71
C ARG A 242 -5.06 -0.50 5.37
N THR A 243 -4.29 0.14 4.49
CA THR A 243 -4.73 0.48 3.12
C THR A 243 -4.96 -0.80 2.29
N ARG A 244 -4.14 -1.83 2.48
CA ARG A 244 -4.38 -3.16 1.87
C ARG A 244 -5.64 -3.82 2.41
N ALA A 245 -5.90 -3.71 3.71
CA ALA A 245 -7.13 -4.21 4.31
C ALA A 245 -8.39 -3.49 3.77
N ILE A 246 -8.31 -2.17 3.54
CA ILE A 246 -9.37 -1.37 2.91
C ILE A 246 -9.65 -1.89 1.48
N ARG A 247 -8.59 -2.02 0.66
CA ARG A 247 -8.72 -2.56 -0.70
C ARG A 247 -9.30 -3.97 -0.73
N ARG A 248 -8.90 -4.81 0.23
CA ARG A 248 -9.42 -6.19 0.36
C ARG A 248 -10.91 -6.21 0.71
N ASP A 249 -11.38 -5.28 1.52
CA ASP A 249 -12.79 -5.20 1.88
C ASP A 249 -13.68 -4.84 0.69
N PHE A 250 -13.23 -3.97 -0.21
CA PHE A 250 -13.96 -3.66 -1.46
C PHE A 250 -14.22 -4.89 -2.32
N ILE A 251 -13.32 -5.88 -2.33
CA ILE A 251 -13.47 -7.12 -3.13
C ILE A 251 -14.70 -7.93 -2.69
N PHE A 252 -15.12 -7.83 -1.43
CA PHE A 252 -16.25 -8.60 -0.93
C PHE A 252 -17.60 -8.05 -1.36
N HIS A 253 -17.69 -6.78 -1.74
CA HIS A 253 -18.96 -6.18 -2.17
C HIS A 253 -19.29 -6.63 -3.59
N SER A 254 -20.16 -7.63 -3.73
CA SER A 254 -20.46 -8.29 -5.02
C SER A 254 -21.20 -7.40 -6.00
N SER A 255 -22.00 -6.47 -5.50
CA SER A 255 -22.72 -5.47 -6.27
C SER A 255 -22.59 -4.12 -5.57
N MET A 256 -22.43 -3.05 -6.34
CA MET A 256 -22.30 -1.68 -5.82
C MET A 256 -23.28 -0.75 -6.52
N SER A 257 -23.82 0.18 -5.76
CA SER A 257 -24.55 1.35 -6.23
C SER A 257 -23.57 2.43 -6.69
N ALA A 258 -24.07 3.42 -7.44
CA ALA A 258 -23.26 4.51 -7.97
C ALA A 258 -22.45 5.26 -6.89
N GLU A 259 -22.99 5.43 -5.69
CA GLU A 259 -22.31 6.07 -4.57
C GLU A 259 -21.23 5.18 -3.97
N GLU A 260 -21.52 3.89 -3.79
CA GLU A 260 -20.55 2.88 -3.31
C GLU A 260 -19.34 2.76 -4.27
N MET A 261 -19.58 2.83 -5.59
CA MET A 261 -18.51 2.88 -6.60
C MET A 261 -17.67 4.15 -6.51
N LYS A 262 -18.28 5.31 -6.26
CA LYS A 262 -17.53 6.57 -6.05
C LYS A 262 -16.64 6.48 -4.82
N ASP A 263 -17.11 5.88 -3.74
CA ASP A 263 -16.28 5.64 -2.54
C ASP A 263 -15.11 4.70 -2.84
N GLN A 264 -15.35 3.64 -3.63
CA GLN A 264 -14.30 2.71 -4.06
C GLN A 264 -13.22 3.41 -4.89
N VAL A 265 -13.64 4.17 -5.91
CA VAL A 265 -12.75 4.95 -6.77
C VAL A 265 -11.94 5.93 -5.93
N TYR A 266 -12.59 6.76 -5.10
CA TYR A 266 -11.93 7.70 -4.19
C TYR A 266 -10.87 7.03 -3.30
N CYS A 267 -11.22 5.89 -2.69
CA CYS A 267 -10.28 5.18 -1.83
C CYS A 267 -9.08 4.64 -2.60
N LEU A 268 -9.30 4.09 -3.79
CA LEU A 268 -8.22 3.52 -4.61
C LEU A 268 -7.29 4.60 -5.16
N GLU A 269 -7.83 5.75 -5.58
CA GLU A 269 -7.07 6.92 -5.99
C GLU A 269 -6.16 7.41 -4.85
N THR A 270 -6.75 7.65 -3.69
CA THR A 270 -6.06 8.13 -2.48
C THR A 270 -4.98 7.15 -2.02
N ILE A 271 -5.25 5.84 -2.05
CA ILE A 271 -4.26 4.81 -1.70
C ILE A 271 -3.10 4.76 -2.70
N ALA A 272 -3.37 4.94 -4.00
CA ALA A 272 -2.30 5.01 -4.99
C ALA A 272 -1.41 6.25 -4.81
N ARG A 273 -1.99 7.42 -4.48
CA ARG A 273 -1.22 8.62 -4.14
C ARG A 273 -0.41 8.44 -2.86
N PHE A 274 -0.98 7.79 -1.83
CA PHE A 274 -0.27 7.43 -0.61
C PHE A 274 0.97 6.57 -0.90
N HIS A 275 0.83 5.50 -1.69
CA HIS A 275 1.94 4.59 -1.97
C HIS A 275 3.06 5.26 -2.77
N VAL A 276 2.74 6.02 -3.83
CA VAL A 276 3.78 6.66 -4.65
C VAL A 276 4.49 7.80 -3.89
N THR A 277 3.76 8.53 -3.03
CA THR A 277 4.35 9.58 -2.19
C THR A 277 5.19 8.97 -1.07
N SER A 278 4.76 7.86 -0.47
CA SER A 278 5.56 7.12 0.53
C SER A 278 6.84 6.57 -0.08
N LEU A 279 6.79 6.06 -1.31
CA LEU A 279 7.97 5.63 -2.05
C LEU A 279 8.97 6.78 -2.22
N HIS A 280 8.50 7.98 -2.61
CA HIS A 280 9.35 9.16 -2.73
C HIS A 280 9.95 9.59 -1.37
N LEU A 281 9.16 9.66 -0.31
CA LEU A 281 9.61 10.21 0.97
C LEU A 281 10.47 9.24 1.78
N LEU A 282 10.27 7.93 1.66
CA LEU A 282 10.91 6.91 2.50
C LEU A 282 12.07 6.17 1.84
N SER A 283 12.32 6.37 0.54
CA SER A 283 13.49 5.80 -0.14
C SER A 283 14.74 6.66 0.00
N ARG A 284 14.70 7.71 0.83
CA ARG A 284 15.84 8.57 1.12
C ARG A 284 16.73 7.93 2.20
N PRO A 285 18.06 7.84 2.01
CA PRO A 285 18.96 7.16 2.95
C PRO A 285 18.90 7.65 4.41
N ASP A 286 18.53 8.91 4.63
CA ASP A 286 18.41 9.55 5.94
C ASP A 286 17.10 9.20 6.69
N VAL A 287 16.06 8.80 5.97
CA VAL A 287 14.70 8.60 6.51
C VAL A 287 14.22 7.15 6.40
N THR A 288 14.83 6.32 5.54
CA THR A 288 14.38 4.95 5.28
C THR A 288 14.27 4.11 6.57
N PRO A 289 13.06 3.69 6.97
CA PRO A 289 12.88 2.76 8.08
C PRO A 289 13.52 1.39 7.79
N GLU A 290 14.04 0.71 8.82
CA GLU A 290 14.67 -0.62 8.66
C GLU A 290 13.74 -1.66 8.01
N ASP A 291 12.43 -1.57 8.27
CA ASP A 291 11.42 -2.48 7.76
C ASP A 291 10.80 -2.03 6.42
N PHE A 292 11.24 -0.90 5.86
CA PHE A 292 10.71 -0.39 4.59
C PHE A 292 11.27 -1.18 3.40
N SER A 293 10.40 -1.51 2.44
CA SER A 293 10.78 -2.24 1.24
C SER A 293 10.19 -1.58 0.01
N GLU A 294 11.02 -0.89 -0.76
CA GLU A 294 10.67 -0.26 -2.04
C GLU A 294 9.96 -1.23 -2.98
N GLN A 295 10.44 -2.47 -3.05
CA GLN A 295 9.83 -3.51 -3.88
C GLN A 295 8.38 -3.79 -3.45
N GLN A 296 8.13 -3.93 -2.14
CA GLN A 296 6.77 -4.17 -1.64
C GLN A 296 5.86 -2.97 -1.88
N GLU A 297 6.41 -1.75 -1.80
CA GLU A 297 5.70 -0.51 -2.06
C GLU A 297 5.25 -0.41 -3.52
N ILE A 298 6.19 -0.62 -4.46
CA ILE A 298 5.92 -0.68 -5.90
C ILE A 298 4.89 -1.78 -6.22
N GLU A 299 5.01 -2.95 -5.59
CA GLU A 299 4.04 -4.04 -5.78
C GLU A 299 2.63 -3.68 -5.29
N GLN A 300 2.49 -2.98 -4.16
CA GLN A 300 1.16 -2.56 -3.69
C GLN A 300 0.59 -1.43 -4.53
N LEU A 301 1.43 -0.47 -4.94
CA LEU A 301 1.06 0.60 -5.87
C LEU A 301 0.49 0.02 -7.17
N GLY A 302 1.21 -0.90 -7.81
CA GLY A 302 0.75 -1.56 -9.04
C GLY A 302 -0.57 -2.32 -8.86
N LYS A 303 -0.75 -3.01 -7.73
CA LYS A 303 -2.03 -3.67 -7.41
C LYS A 303 -3.15 -2.65 -7.22
N ALA A 304 -2.89 -1.51 -6.59
CA ALA A 304 -3.88 -0.45 -6.38
C ALA A 304 -4.32 0.16 -7.70
N LEU A 305 -3.38 0.52 -8.58
CA LEU A 305 -3.68 1.04 -9.91
C LEU A 305 -4.47 0.05 -10.76
N LEU A 306 -4.09 -1.24 -10.77
CA LEU A 306 -4.84 -2.26 -11.51
C LEU A 306 -6.28 -2.39 -11.00
N SER A 307 -6.47 -2.36 -9.67
CA SER A 307 -7.81 -2.38 -9.09
C SER A 307 -8.62 -1.14 -9.48
N LEU A 308 -7.96 0.02 -9.56
CA LEU A 308 -8.57 1.28 -9.97
C LEU A 308 -8.97 1.27 -11.45
N MET A 309 -8.16 0.70 -12.34
CA MET A 309 -8.52 0.55 -13.75
C MET A 309 -9.79 -0.28 -13.91
N HIS A 310 -9.91 -1.40 -13.19
CA HIS A 310 -11.14 -2.21 -13.20
C HIS A 310 -12.33 -1.42 -12.63
N ALA A 311 -12.14 -0.67 -11.53
CA ALA A 311 -13.20 0.16 -10.95
C ALA A 311 -13.68 1.26 -11.92
N TYR A 312 -12.80 1.84 -12.74
CA TYR A 312 -13.19 2.77 -13.80
C TYR A 312 -13.99 2.10 -14.91
N ASP A 313 -13.56 0.91 -15.35
CA ASP A 313 -14.27 0.18 -16.40
C ASP A 313 -15.68 -0.24 -15.92
N ASP A 314 -15.82 -0.69 -14.67
CA ASP A 314 -17.10 -0.99 -14.03
C ASP A 314 -17.97 0.27 -13.88
N SER A 315 -17.38 1.38 -13.44
CA SER A 315 -18.07 2.68 -13.32
C SER A 315 -18.61 3.16 -14.67
N LYS A 316 -17.80 3.03 -15.73
CA LYS A 316 -18.18 3.37 -17.11
C LYS A 316 -19.29 2.47 -17.63
N ALA A 317 -19.28 1.17 -17.30
CA ALA A 317 -20.36 0.25 -17.67
C ALA A 317 -21.71 0.66 -17.04
N GLN A 318 -21.69 1.34 -15.89
CA GLN A 318 -22.87 1.92 -15.23
C GLN A 318 -23.17 3.37 -15.64
N GLY A 319 -22.40 3.95 -16.56
CA GLY A 319 -22.57 5.33 -17.02
C GLY A 319 -22.10 6.39 -16.02
N LEU A 320 -21.26 6.03 -15.05
CA LEU A 320 -20.66 6.96 -14.10
C LEU A 320 -19.42 7.61 -14.72
N VAL A 321 -19.28 8.91 -14.50
CA VAL A 321 -18.11 9.68 -14.91
C VAL A 321 -17.21 9.86 -13.70
N CYS A 322 -15.95 9.42 -13.83
CA CYS A 322 -14.93 9.59 -12.80
C CYS A 322 -14.00 10.74 -13.21
N GLU A 323 -13.95 11.80 -12.38
CA GLU A 323 -13.25 13.05 -12.71
C GLU A 323 -11.74 12.86 -12.88
N ASN A 324 -11.12 12.00 -12.06
CA ASN A 324 -9.67 11.77 -12.07
C ASN A 324 -9.25 10.58 -12.95
N GLU A 325 -10.14 10.04 -13.80
CA GLU A 325 -9.81 8.86 -14.63
C GLU A 325 -8.59 9.11 -15.51
N THR A 326 -8.47 10.29 -16.11
CA THR A 326 -7.35 10.68 -16.97
C THR A 326 -6.03 10.73 -16.21
N GLU A 327 -6.04 11.30 -15.00
CA GLU A 327 -4.88 11.38 -14.10
C GLU A 327 -4.30 9.98 -13.83
N PHE A 328 -5.14 9.05 -13.34
CA PHE A 328 -4.67 7.72 -12.95
C PHE A 328 -4.40 6.79 -14.13
N ARG A 329 -5.06 6.99 -15.27
CA ARG A 329 -4.69 6.33 -16.53
C ARG A 329 -3.30 6.77 -16.98
N ALA A 330 -2.97 8.06 -16.88
CA ALA A 330 -1.61 8.56 -17.16
C ALA A 330 -0.57 7.92 -16.21
N TYR A 331 -0.89 7.80 -14.91
CA TYR A 331 -0.03 7.13 -13.94
C TYR A 331 0.16 5.65 -14.23
N GLN A 332 -0.90 4.93 -14.58
CA GLN A 332 -0.81 3.51 -14.95
C GLN A 332 0.06 3.29 -16.19
N LEU A 333 -0.05 4.17 -17.19
CA LEU A 333 0.79 4.14 -18.38
C LEU A 333 2.27 4.34 -18.02
N LEU A 334 2.57 5.36 -17.22
CA LEU A 334 3.93 5.66 -16.78
C LEU A 334 4.51 4.56 -15.89
N PHE A 335 3.73 4.04 -14.94
CA PHE A 335 4.12 2.91 -14.08
C PHE A 335 4.48 1.67 -14.90
N SER A 336 3.79 1.45 -16.02
CA SER A 336 3.98 0.30 -16.91
C SER A 336 4.95 0.58 -18.07
N ALA A 337 5.74 1.66 -18.04
CA ALA A 337 6.56 2.12 -19.17
C ALA A 337 7.55 1.07 -19.72
N ASN A 338 8.01 0.13 -18.87
CA ASN A 338 8.92 -0.95 -19.24
C ASN A 338 8.24 -2.18 -19.86
N GLN A 339 6.92 -2.17 -20.02
CA GLN A 339 6.23 -3.26 -20.70
C GLN A 339 6.38 -3.11 -22.23
N PRO A 340 6.70 -4.19 -22.96
CA PRO A 340 6.80 -4.13 -24.41
C PRO A 340 5.50 -3.68 -25.05
N ASN A 341 5.60 -2.80 -26.04
CA ASN A 341 4.48 -2.30 -26.85
C ASN A 341 3.34 -1.70 -26.00
N ILE A 342 3.67 -1.12 -24.83
CA ILE A 342 2.67 -0.58 -23.91
C ILE A 342 1.77 0.46 -24.58
N LEU A 343 2.33 1.35 -25.41
CA LEU A 343 1.55 2.38 -26.11
C LEU A 343 0.53 1.76 -27.08
N ASP A 344 0.94 0.74 -27.84
CA ASP A 344 0.05 0.03 -28.77
C ASP A 344 -1.05 -0.74 -28.02
N ASN A 345 -0.69 -1.43 -26.94
CA ASN A 345 -1.62 -2.19 -26.11
C ASN A 345 -2.68 -1.26 -25.49
N VAL A 346 -2.23 -0.16 -24.89
CA VAL A 346 -3.12 0.81 -24.24
C VAL A 346 -4.01 1.52 -25.27
N GLN A 347 -3.48 1.83 -26.45
CA GLN A 347 -4.28 2.42 -27.54
C GLN A 347 -5.38 1.48 -28.02
N GLN A 348 -5.12 0.17 -28.04
CA GLN A 348 -6.13 -0.85 -28.38
C GLN A 348 -7.15 -1.04 -27.25
N GLU A 349 -6.70 -1.11 -25.99
CA GLU A 349 -7.54 -1.38 -24.82
C GLU A 349 -8.48 -0.23 -24.50
N TRP A 350 -7.99 1.02 -24.47
CA TRP A 350 -8.80 2.14 -24.00
C TRP A 350 -9.88 2.54 -25.00
N ALA A 351 -9.73 2.18 -26.28
CA ALA A 351 -10.68 2.28 -27.39
C ALA A 351 -11.47 3.62 -27.52
N ASN A 352 -11.11 4.64 -26.73
CA ASN A 352 -11.77 5.92 -26.60
C ASN A 352 -10.78 7.01 -27.05
N PRO A 353 -10.91 7.50 -28.28
CA PRO A 353 -10.00 8.50 -28.83
C PRO A 353 -9.98 9.84 -28.07
N ARG A 354 -10.99 10.13 -27.24
CA ARG A 354 -11.05 11.38 -26.47
C ARG A 354 -10.00 11.45 -25.36
N LEU A 355 -9.70 10.31 -24.73
CA LEU A 355 -8.66 10.25 -23.69
C LEU A 355 -7.30 10.72 -24.21
N TRP A 356 -6.98 10.41 -25.48
CA TRP A 356 -5.70 10.77 -26.10
C TRP A 356 -5.64 12.18 -26.65
N LYS A 357 -6.78 12.75 -27.05
CA LYS A 357 -6.85 14.08 -27.67
C LYS A 357 -6.99 15.19 -26.63
N ASP A 358 -7.79 14.94 -25.61
CA ASP A 358 -8.32 16.01 -24.76
C ASP A 358 -7.55 16.14 -23.43
N SER A 359 -6.77 15.13 -23.01
CA SER A 359 -6.00 15.14 -21.75
C SER A 359 -4.53 15.49 -21.96
N ASP A 360 -4.07 16.55 -21.29
CA ASP A 360 -2.66 16.93 -21.22
C ASP A 360 -1.85 15.95 -20.35
N GLU A 361 -2.47 15.36 -19.32
CA GLU A 361 -1.84 14.38 -18.42
C GLU A 361 -1.41 13.12 -19.18
N ILE A 362 -2.31 12.59 -20.03
CA ILE A 362 -2.02 11.41 -20.84
C ILE A 362 -0.92 11.75 -21.87
N ARG A 363 -1.00 12.90 -22.55
CA ARG A 363 0.04 13.33 -23.50
C ARG A 363 1.41 13.48 -22.84
N THR A 364 1.44 14.00 -21.62
CA THR A 364 2.66 14.10 -20.80
C THR A 364 3.21 12.72 -20.47
N ALA A 365 2.38 11.80 -19.98
CA ALA A 365 2.79 10.43 -19.68
C ALA A 365 3.31 9.70 -20.92
N VAL A 366 2.67 9.84 -22.08
CA VAL A 366 3.14 9.29 -23.35
C VAL A 366 4.53 9.82 -23.69
N SER A 367 4.73 11.14 -23.59
CA SER A 367 6.03 11.77 -23.86
C SER A 367 7.13 11.26 -22.92
N LEU A 368 6.79 11.03 -21.65
CA LEU A 368 7.68 10.41 -20.67
C LEU A 368 8.02 8.96 -21.05
N VAL A 369 7.02 8.14 -21.41
CA VAL A 369 7.24 6.76 -21.84
C VAL A 369 8.10 6.69 -23.11
N GLU A 370 7.83 7.53 -24.10
CA GLU A 370 8.63 7.62 -25.34
C GLU A 370 10.09 8.04 -25.07
N ALA A 371 10.30 8.95 -24.12
CA ALA A 371 11.64 9.38 -23.71
C ALA A 371 12.40 8.31 -22.89
N LEU A 372 11.70 7.39 -22.23
CA LEU A 372 12.30 6.24 -21.52
C LEU A 372 12.76 5.12 -22.45
N GLN A 373 12.11 4.96 -23.60
CA GLN A 373 12.43 3.88 -24.52
C GLN A 373 13.93 3.91 -24.89
N SER A 374 14.49 2.73 -25.08
CA SER A 374 15.90 2.53 -25.36
C SER A 374 16.06 1.51 -26.48
N THR A 375 16.97 1.79 -27.42
CA THR A 375 17.36 0.83 -28.46
C THR A 375 18.27 -0.28 -27.92
N THR A 376 18.58 -0.26 -26.63
CA THR A 376 19.48 -1.24 -26.00
C THR A 376 18.78 -2.14 -24.99
N ASP A 377 17.52 -1.86 -24.68
CA ASP A 377 16.72 -2.62 -23.73
C ASP A 377 15.88 -3.63 -24.51
N LEU A 378 16.17 -4.91 -24.25
CA LEU A 378 15.55 -6.04 -24.92
C LEU A 378 14.26 -6.38 -24.18
N HIS A 379 13.12 -6.34 -24.87
CA HIS A 379 11.83 -6.64 -24.25
C HIS A 379 11.22 -7.95 -24.79
N GLY A 380 10.45 -8.65 -23.94
CA GLY A 380 9.68 -9.86 -24.29
C GLY A 380 10.20 -11.16 -23.67
N PRO A 381 9.39 -12.24 -23.68
CA PRO A 381 9.67 -13.51 -23.01
C PRO A 381 10.89 -14.28 -23.54
N MET A 382 11.40 -13.91 -24.72
CA MET A 382 12.64 -14.44 -25.29
C MET A 382 13.67 -13.33 -25.63
N GLY A 383 13.48 -12.11 -25.15
CA GLY A 383 14.37 -10.98 -25.44
C GLY A 383 14.42 -10.61 -26.93
N THR A 384 13.28 -10.59 -27.61
CA THR A 384 13.28 -10.39 -29.06
C THR A 384 12.99 -8.95 -29.43
N ALA A 385 14.09 -8.29 -29.75
CA ALA A 385 14.27 -7.01 -30.43
C ALA A 385 14.22 -5.75 -29.53
N PRO A 386 15.23 -4.87 -29.65
CA PRO A 386 15.09 -3.51 -29.16
C PRO A 386 14.04 -2.76 -29.99
N HIS A 387 13.48 -1.68 -29.44
CA HIS A 387 12.62 -0.78 -30.20
C HIS A 387 13.34 -0.30 -31.47
N LEU A 388 12.69 -0.45 -32.63
CA LEU A 388 13.29 -0.30 -33.97
C LEU A 388 13.65 1.17 -34.31
N ALA A 389 13.00 2.13 -33.67
CA ALA A 389 13.31 3.56 -33.76
C ALA A 389 12.95 4.22 -32.43
N VAL A 390 13.93 4.82 -31.75
CA VAL A 390 13.70 5.50 -30.47
C VAL A 390 14.48 6.79 -30.43
N SER A 391 13.89 7.82 -29.80
CA SER A 391 14.51 9.12 -29.64
C SER A 391 15.76 9.08 -28.75
N GLY A 392 15.79 8.21 -27.72
CA GLY A 392 16.91 8.12 -26.76
C GLY A 392 17.14 9.44 -26.01
N ALA A 393 16.08 10.24 -25.87
CA ALA A 393 16.14 11.61 -25.39
C ALA A 393 16.04 11.68 -23.86
N TYR A 394 16.99 11.06 -23.17
CA TYR A 394 16.98 10.96 -21.71
C TYR A 394 16.94 12.33 -21.02
N ASN A 395 17.61 13.34 -21.59
CA ASN A 395 17.54 14.73 -21.09
C ASN A 395 16.14 15.33 -21.24
N THR A 396 15.37 14.92 -22.26
CA THR A 396 13.99 15.37 -22.45
C THR A 396 13.10 14.82 -21.35
N TYR A 397 13.35 13.59 -20.86
CA TYR A 397 12.61 13.03 -19.73
C TYR A 397 12.68 13.95 -18.51
N PHE A 398 13.89 14.30 -18.06
CA PHE A 398 14.07 15.22 -16.93
C PHE A 398 13.43 16.59 -17.20
N LYS A 399 13.57 17.14 -18.42
CA LYS A 399 12.94 18.42 -18.77
C LYS A 399 11.40 18.37 -18.71
N ILE A 400 10.79 17.27 -19.12
CA ILE A 400 9.34 17.09 -19.02
C ILE A 400 8.94 17.06 -17.54
N VAL A 401 9.63 16.24 -16.73
CA VAL A 401 9.34 16.16 -15.28
C VAL A 401 9.52 17.53 -14.61
N GLU A 402 10.53 18.31 -14.99
CA GLU A 402 10.78 19.64 -14.44
C GLU A 402 9.74 20.70 -14.80
N ASN A 403 8.94 20.50 -15.85
CA ASN A 403 7.90 21.46 -16.23
C ASN A 403 6.93 21.68 -15.05
N PRO A 404 6.66 22.93 -14.62
CA PRO A 404 5.70 23.24 -13.55
C PRO A 404 4.29 22.67 -13.78
N GLU A 405 3.90 22.44 -15.04
CA GLU A 405 2.62 21.82 -15.42
C GLU A 405 2.53 20.33 -15.05
N VAL A 406 3.66 19.67 -14.76
CA VAL A 406 3.67 18.28 -14.29
C VAL A 406 3.42 18.26 -12.78
N SER A 407 2.36 17.58 -12.37
CA SER A 407 1.99 17.45 -10.96
C SER A 407 3.05 16.69 -10.15
N TYR A 408 3.10 16.97 -8.85
CA TYR A 408 3.98 16.31 -7.90
C TYR A 408 3.82 14.78 -7.95
N THR A 409 2.58 14.28 -7.90
CA THR A 409 2.28 12.85 -7.97
C THR A 409 2.78 12.23 -9.28
N MET A 410 2.61 12.91 -10.42
CA MET A 410 3.14 12.42 -11.70
C MET A 410 4.68 12.37 -11.70
N ALA A 411 5.32 13.36 -11.08
CA ALA A 411 6.76 13.39 -10.93
C ALA A 411 7.26 12.24 -10.02
N CYS A 412 6.55 11.91 -8.94
CA CYS A 412 6.85 10.73 -8.12
C CYS A 412 6.70 9.42 -8.92
N PHE A 413 5.72 9.32 -9.82
CA PHE A 413 5.62 8.17 -10.74
C PHE A 413 6.77 8.12 -11.75
N ALA A 414 7.22 9.27 -12.26
CA ALA A 414 8.36 9.35 -13.16
C ALA A 414 9.67 8.93 -12.47
N GLU A 415 9.81 9.28 -11.19
CA GLU A 415 10.96 8.98 -10.36
C GLU A 415 11.28 7.48 -10.26
N ILE A 416 10.25 6.62 -10.32
CA ILE A 416 10.39 5.15 -10.32
C ILE A 416 11.37 4.68 -11.41
N HIS A 417 11.48 5.42 -12.52
CA HIS A 417 12.33 5.07 -13.66
C HIS A 417 13.69 5.76 -13.66
N PHE A 418 13.99 6.66 -12.72
CA PHE A 418 15.23 7.43 -12.70
C PHE A 418 16.48 6.55 -12.67
N GLY A 419 16.49 5.49 -11.84
CA GLY A 419 17.62 4.57 -11.76
C GLY A 419 17.92 3.88 -13.11
N GLN A 420 16.88 3.42 -13.81
CA GLN A 420 17.02 2.81 -15.13
C GLN A 420 17.48 3.82 -16.17
N LEU A 421 16.89 5.02 -16.16
CA LEU A 421 17.24 6.11 -17.05
C LEU A 421 18.74 6.47 -16.91
N ARG A 422 19.20 6.70 -15.68
CA ARG A 422 20.60 7.04 -15.36
C ARG A 422 21.57 5.91 -15.78
N ARG A 423 21.20 4.65 -15.55
CA ARG A 423 21.96 3.49 -16.04
C ARG A 423 22.06 3.46 -17.57
N SER A 424 20.97 3.73 -18.27
CA SER A 424 20.95 3.80 -19.75
C SER A 424 21.81 4.94 -20.29
N MET A 425 21.83 6.09 -19.62
CA MET A 425 22.71 7.21 -19.94
C MET A 425 24.18 6.82 -19.76
N LEU A 426 24.51 6.20 -18.63
CA LEU A 426 25.87 5.74 -18.33
C LEU A 426 26.36 4.67 -19.31
N LYS A 427 25.49 3.73 -19.71
CA LYS A 427 25.77 2.72 -20.74
C LYS A 427 26.05 3.36 -22.10
N THR A 428 25.29 4.39 -22.45
CA THR A 428 25.47 5.15 -23.70
C THR A 428 26.78 5.93 -23.70
N LEU A 429 27.08 6.63 -22.60
CA LEU A 429 28.35 7.33 -22.39
C LEU A 429 29.53 6.37 -22.53
N ARG A 430 29.51 5.27 -21.77
CA ARG A 430 30.56 4.26 -21.83
C ARG A 430 30.75 3.74 -23.25
N ARG A 431 29.67 3.43 -23.98
CA ARG A 431 29.74 2.93 -25.36
C ARG A 431 30.42 3.94 -26.30
N ALA A 432 30.16 5.24 -26.13
CA ALA A 432 30.79 6.29 -26.93
C ALA A 432 32.29 6.44 -26.64
N TYR A 433 32.70 6.22 -25.39
CA TYR A 433 34.07 6.46 -24.90
C TYR A 433 34.86 5.17 -24.55
N TRP A 434 34.38 3.98 -24.93
CA TRP A 434 35.01 2.68 -24.57
C TRP A 434 36.36 2.44 -25.26
N ARG A 435 36.60 3.06 -26.43
CA ARG A 435 37.88 2.97 -27.16
C ARG A 435 38.44 4.36 -27.45
N PRO A 436 38.83 5.11 -26.41
CA PRO A 436 39.36 6.45 -26.62
C PRO A 436 40.76 6.35 -27.23
N LYS A 437 41.07 7.17 -28.24
CA LYS A 437 42.47 7.35 -28.70
C LYS A 437 43.30 8.13 -27.68
N VAL A 438 42.64 8.98 -26.89
CA VAL A 438 43.16 9.76 -25.76
C VAL A 438 42.13 9.66 -24.65
N LEU A 439 42.55 9.33 -23.42
CA LEU A 439 41.66 9.23 -22.26
C LEU A 439 40.84 10.51 -22.10
N ALA A 440 39.53 10.37 -21.93
CA ALA A 440 38.60 11.48 -21.72
C ALA A 440 38.74 12.02 -20.30
N ARG A 441 39.79 12.84 -20.08
CA ARG A 441 40.10 13.48 -18.79
C ARG A 441 39.14 14.63 -18.43
N ASP A 442 38.23 14.95 -19.34
CA ASP A 442 37.23 16.01 -19.25
C ASP A 442 35.90 15.57 -18.62
N ILE A 443 35.68 14.26 -18.46
CA ILE A 443 34.46 13.72 -17.83
C ILE A 443 34.62 13.77 -16.31
N THR A 444 34.36 14.94 -15.73
CA THR A 444 34.34 15.15 -14.28
C THR A 444 33.00 14.75 -13.64
N PRO A 445 32.93 14.52 -12.32
CA PRO A 445 31.68 14.31 -11.59
C PRO A 445 30.64 15.40 -11.87
N ALA A 446 31.03 16.67 -11.78
CA ALA A 446 30.18 17.81 -12.10
C ALA A 446 29.60 17.74 -13.51
N LEU A 447 30.43 17.49 -14.54
CA LEU A 447 29.96 17.38 -15.93
C LEU A 447 29.01 16.20 -16.08
N LEU A 448 29.34 15.05 -15.52
CA LEU A 448 28.49 13.87 -15.57
C LEU A 448 27.14 14.12 -14.89
N ASN A 449 27.13 14.82 -13.76
CA ASN A 449 25.92 15.13 -13.03
C ASN A 449 25.00 16.10 -13.79
N THR A 450 25.53 16.96 -14.67
CA THR A 450 24.67 17.76 -15.58
C THR A 450 23.79 16.89 -16.49
N PHE A 451 24.20 15.64 -16.74
CA PHE A 451 23.43 14.65 -17.49
C PHE A 451 22.63 13.72 -16.57
N LEU A 452 23.22 13.18 -15.50
CA LEU A 452 22.55 12.22 -14.61
C LEU A 452 21.49 12.84 -13.70
N ARG A 453 21.61 14.15 -13.44
CA ARG A 453 20.63 14.96 -12.69
C ARG A 453 20.34 14.37 -11.30
N PHE A 454 21.39 14.01 -10.57
CA PHE A 454 21.31 13.80 -9.12
C PHE A 454 21.28 15.14 -8.39
N ASP A 455 20.85 15.13 -7.13
CA ASP A 455 20.79 16.37 -6.34
C ASP A 455 22.19 16.82 -5.92
N THR A 456 23.10 15.86 -5.70
CA THR A 456 24.50 16.10 -5.34
C THR A 456 25.47 15.43 -6.32
N GLU A 457 26.72 15.91 -6.36
CA GLU A 457 27.78 15.26 -7.13
C GLU A 457 28.21 13.93 -6.50
N ASP A 458 28.14 13.84 -5.18
CA ASP A 458 28.49 12.62 -4.41
C ASP A 458 27.57 11.45 -4.78
N GLU A 459 26.25 11.68 -4.89
CA GLU A 459 25.31 10.67 -5.39
C GLU A 459 25.66 10.16 -6.80
N ALA A 460 26.14 11.04 -7.67
CA ALA A 460 26.56 10.66 -9.02
C ALA A 460 27.85 9.83 -8.99
N ILE A 461 28.77 10.13 -8.07
CA ILE A 461 30.00 9.37 -7.83
C ILE A 461 29.62 7.97 -7.34
N ASP A 462 28.83 7.87 -6.27
CA ASP A 462 28.38 6.62 -5.66
C ASP A 462 27.68 5.72 -6.68
N PHE A 463 26.78 6.30 -7.48
CA PHE A 463 26.07 5.55 -8.51
C PHE A 463 27.02 4.96 -9.55
N VAL A 464 28.04 5.71 -9.98
CA VAL A 464 29.03 5.23 -10.96
C VAL A 464 29.88 4.11 -10.37
N GLU A 465 30.30 4.24 -9.12
CA GLU A 465 31.10 3.25 -8.40
C GLU A 465 30.33 1.94 -8.17
N GLU A 466 29.03 2.04 -7.83
CA GLU A 466 28.14 0.87 -7.72
C GLU A 466 28.02 0.10 -9.05
N HIS A 467 28.16 0.80 -10.17
CA HIS A 467 28.19 0.22 -11.51
C HIS A 467 29.59 -0.26 -11.95
N GLY A 468 30.56 -0.30 -11.03
CA GLY A 468 31.89 -0.90 -11.23
C GLY A 468 32.88 -0.04 -12.02
N MET A 469 32.60 1.25 -12.21
CA MET A 469 33.53 2.18 -12.86
C MET A 469 34.28 3.00 -11.81
N SER A 470 35.58 3.25 -12.06
CA SER A 470 36.42 4.00 -11.14
C SER A 470 36.61 5.46 -11.55
N TRP A 471 36.74 6.31 -10.55
CA TRP A 471 37.19 7.69 -10.71
C TRP A 471 38.71 7.78 -10.53
N VAL A 472 39.37 8.63 -11.31
CA VAL A 472 40.82 8.82 -11.28
C VAL A 472 41.13 10.29 -10.94
N PRO A 473 41.89 10.56 -9.86
CA PRO A 473 42.33 11.92 -9.52
C PRO A 473 43.18 12.55 -10.62
N LEU A 474 43.00 13.85 -10.85
CA LEU A 474 43.85 14.61 -11.76
C LEU A 474 45.26 14.78 -11.15
N GLU A 475 46.30 14.62 -11.98
CA GLU A 475 47.71 14.72 -11.60
C GLU A 475 48.07 16.09 -10.97
N ASP A 476 47.32 17.15 -11.29
CA ASP A 476 47.57 18.52 -10.82
C ASP A 476 47.04 18.80 -9.40
N SER A 477 46.21 17.92 -8.81
CA SER A 477 45.63 18.10 -7.47
C SER A 477 45.14 16.75 -6.88
N PRO A 478 46.06 15.89 -6.39
CA PRO A 478 45.72 14.52 -5.96
C PRO A 478 44.85 14.43 -4.69
N ASP A 479 44.78 15.50 -3.90
CA ASP A 479 44.03 15.55 -2.62
C ASP A 479 42.59 16.10 -2.77
N ASP A 480 42.16 16.48 -3.99
CA ASP A 480 40.83 17.05 -4.24
C ASP A 480 39.88 15.99 -4.81
N GLU A 481 38.97 15.50 -3.98
CA GLU A 481 37.98 14.45 -4.28
C GLU A 481 37.06 14.84 -5.45
N TYR A 482 36.86 16.13 -5.70
CA TYR A 482 36.01 16.65 -6.78
C TYR A 482 36.79 16.89 -8.09
N ARG A 483 38.12 16.79 -8.08
CA ARG A 483 38.97 16.87 -9.29
C ARG A 483 39.38 15.49 -9.76
N GLN A 484 38.37 14.70 -10.11
CA GLN A 484 38.54 13.36 -10.67
C GLN A 484 37.93 13.28 -12.06
N TYR A 485 38.36 12.30 -12.86
CA TYR A 485 37.74 11.97 -14.14
C TYR A 485 37.33 10.51 -14.22
N LEU A 486 36.26 10.23 -14.95
CA LEU A 486 35.71 8.89 -15.11
C LEU A 486 36.63 8.01 -15.97
N ARG A 487 36.98 6.82 -15.48
CA ARG A 487 37.65 5.80 -16.28
C ARG A 487 36.65 5.03 -17.15
N THR A 488 36.50 5.45 -18.40
CA THR A 488 35.54 4.86 -19.36
C THR A 488 35.91 3.49 -19.90
N THR A 489 37.11 2.98 -19.59
CA THR A 489 37.59 1.65 -19.99
C THR A 489 37.15 0.52 -19.07
N ASP A 490 36.66 0.86 -17.87
CA ASP A 490 36.28 -0.13 -16.86
C ASP A 490 35.01 -0.89 -17.26
N GLY A 491 34.93 -2.15 -16.84
CA GLY A 491 33.70 -2.93 -16.94
C GLY A 491 32.50 -2.19 -16.33
N MET A 492 31.30 -2.54 -16.78
CA MET A 492 30.07 -2.04 -16.18
C MET A 492 29.36 -3.21 -15.56
N GLU A 493 29.14 -3.12 -14.26
CA GLU A 493 28.30 -4.02 -13.49
C GLU A 493 26.85 -3.54 -13.53
N PHE A 494 25.92 -4.45 -13.24
CA PHE A 494 24.49 -4.18 -13.28
C PHE A 494 23.88 -4.55 -11.93
N PRO A 495 24.15 -3.75 -10.87
CA PRO A 495 23.56 -3.99 -9.56
C PRO A 495 22.04 -3.90 -9.60
N ARG A 496 21.38 -4.32 -8.51
CA ARG A 496 19.94 -4.06 -8.37
C ARG A 496 19.76 -2.54 -8.21
N LEU A 497 18.89 -1.95 -9.02
CA LEU A 497 18.58 -0.53 -8.88
C LEU A 497 17.71 -0.33 -7.64
N HIS A 498 18.10 0.62 -6.81
CA HIS A 498 17.30 1.17 -5.73
C HIS A 498 16.54 2.40 -6.23
N HIS A 499 15.38 2.67 -5.63
CA HIS A 499 14.60 3.87 -5.93
C HIS A 499 15.43 5.10 -5.55
N THR A 500 15.60 6.05 -6.47
CA THR A 500 16.37 7.26 -6.20
C THR A 500 15.45 8.47 -6.19
N THR A 501 15.46 9.18 -5.08
CA THR A 501 14.63 10.36 -4.87
C THR A 501 15.30 11.62 -5.39
N SER A 502 14.55 12.62 -5.84
CA SER A 502 15.10 13.94 -6.19
C SER A 502 14.36 15.09 -5.52
N GLU A 503 15.08 15.85 -4.69
CA GLU A 503 14.60 17.07 -4.08
C GLU A 503 14.48 18.22 -5.10
N THR A 504 15.46 18.32 -6.00
CA THR A 504 15.59 19.42 -6.96
C THR A 504 14.59 19.33 -8.12
N ILE A 505 14.10 18.13 -8.44
CA ILE A 505 13.17 17.89 -9.54
C ILE A 505 11.76 17.58 -9.04
N VAL A 506 11.63 16.67 -8.07
CA VAL A 506 10.34 16.12 -7.62
C VAL A 506 9.84 16.85 -6.37
N GLU A 507 10.59 16.84 -5.27
CA GLU A 507 10.12 17.43 -4.00
C GLU A 507 9.92 18.94 -4.08
N LYS A 508 10.59 19.65 -5.00
CA LYS A 508 10.31 21.09 -5.23
C LYS A 508 8.85 21.37 -5.59
N LYS A 509 8.19 20.45 -6.29
CA LYS A 509 6.82 20.63 -6.80
C LYS A 509 5.78 20.59 -5.70
N ARG A 510 6.06 19.88 -4.61
CA ARG A 510 5.21 19.83 -3.42
C ARG A 510 5.09 21.20 -2.74
N GLY A 511 6.14 22.01 -2.81
CA GLY A 511 6.19 23.32 -2.15
C GLY A 511 5.99 23.20 -0.63
N PHE A 512 5.00 23.92 -0.11
CA PHE A 512 4.62 23.92 1.32
C PHE A 512 3.32 23.14 1.60
N ARG A 513 2.86 22.32 0.65
CA ARG A 513 1.63 21.54 0.83
C ARG A 513 1.85 20.38 1.80
N SER A 514 0.84 20.11 2.62
CA SER A 514 0.88 19.00 3.56
C SER A 514 0.79 17.65 2.85
N LEU A 515 1.20 16.59 3.53
CA LEU A 515 1.19 15.21 3.07
C LEU A 515 -0.24 14.74 2.82
N SER A 516 -1.16 15.07 3.74
CA SER A 516 -2.60 14.84 3.52
C SER A 516 -3.10 15.54 2.25
N GLU A 517 -2.72 16.79 1.99
CA GLU A 517 -3.16 17.52 0.79
C GLU A 517 -2.68 16.86 -0.51
N VAL A 518 -1.40 16.46 -0.59
CA VAL A 518 -0.87 15.80 -1.80
C VAL A 518 -1.40 14.37 -2.00
N ILE A 519 -1.82 13.70 -0.92
CA ILE A 519 -2.46 12.38 -0.99
C ILE A 519 -3.90 12.51 -1.51
N HIS A 520 -4.62 13.56 -1.13
CA HIS A 520 -5.99 13.79 -1.57
C HIS A 520 -6.12 14.40 -2.95
N ARG A 521 -5.15 15.22 -3.39
CA ARG A 521 -5.28 16.05 -4.60
C ARG A 521 -4.00 16.13 -5.40
N SER A 522 -4.15 16.36 -6.70
CA SER A 522 -3.04 16.72 -7.59
C SER A 522 -2.54 18.14 -7.26
N VAL A 523 -1.25 18.22 -6.91
CA VAL A 523 -0.54 19.47 -6.60
C VAL A 523 0.50 19.77 -7.67
N TYR A 524 0.70 21.04 -7.99
CA TYR A 524 1.63 21.53 -9.00
C TYR A 524 2.60 22.54 -8.38
N GLU A 525 3.74 22.74 -9.03
CA GLU A 525 4.71 23.74 -8.60
C GLU A 525 4.11 25.14 -8.76
N ASP A 526 4.14 25.95 -7.69
CA ASP A 526 3.73 27.36 -7.74
C ASP A 526 4.95 28.23 -8.09
N PRO A 527 5.03 28.79 -9.32
CA PRO A 527 6.19 29.58 -9.74
C PRO A 527 6.39 30.86 -8.92
N SER A 528 5.35 31.34 -8.24
CA SER A 528 5.39 32.55 -7.42
C SER A 528 5.88 32.29 -5.99
N ALA A 529 5.62 31.10 -5.45
CA ALA A 529 6.06 30.69 -4.12
C ALA A 529 7.57 30.40 -4.06
N THR A 530 8.16 29.86 -5.13
CA THR A 530 9.61 29.59 -5.24
C THR A 530 10.44 30.88 -5.17
N ALA A 531 9.94 31.97 -5.77
CA ALA A 531 10.60 33.29 -5.71
C ALA A 531 10.54 33.95 -4.32
N ALA A 532 9.49 33.67 -3.53
CA ALA A 532 9.34 34.16 -2.15
C ALA A 532 10.15 33.32 -1.15
N SER A 533 10.27 32.01 -1.35
CA SER A 533 11.08 31.10 -0.54
C SER A 533 12.57 31.47 -0.60
N ASN A 534 13.11 31.71 -1.80
CA ASN A 534 14.49 32.14 -2.00
C ASN A 534 14.81 33.50 -1.33
N ARG A 535 13.80 34.31 -1.00
CA ARG A 535 13.96 35.58 -0.28
C ARG A 535 13.77 35.49 1.23
N SER A 536 13.11 34.44 1.72
CA SER A 536 12.71 34.30 3.14
C SER A 536 13.46 33.20 3.90
N GLY A 537 14.22 32.34 3.21
CA GLY A 537 14.99 31.27 3.86
C GLY A 537 14.12 30.23 4.59
N ALA A 538 12.85 30.11 4.19
CA ALA A 538 11.92 29.16 4.80
C ALA A 538 12.16 27.74 4.25
N GLU A 539 12.86 26.90 5.01
CA GLU A 539 13.02 25.47 4.73
C GLU A 539 11.67 24.73 4.78
N LYS A 540 11.47 23.76 3.87
CA LYS A 540 10.22 22.99 3.74
C LYS A 540 9.90 22.24 5.04
N PRO A 541 8.62 21.98 5.37
CA PRO A 541 8.21 21.39 6.65
C PRO A 541 8.95 20.09 6.99
N PHE A 542 9.02 19.16 6.04
CA PHE A 542 9.73 17.89 6.16
C PHE A 542 11.26 18.06 6.27
N LEU A 543 11.86 19.00 5.51
CA LEU A 543 13.31 19.23 5.48
C LEU A 543 13.82 20.01 6.72
N ARG A 544 13.02 20.96 7.24
CA ARG A 544 13.38 21.83 8.35
C ARG A 544 13.71 21.07 9.62
N ARG A 545 12.97 19.98 9.92
CA ARG A 545 13.15 19.23 11.17
C ARG A 545 14.12 18.06 11.07
N LEU A 546 14.35 17.49 9.87
CA LEU A 546 15.46 16.56 9.65
C LEU A 546 16.81 17.25 9.94
N SER A 547 16.98 18.51 9.50
CA SER A 547 18.17 19.31 9.84
C SER A 547 18.32 19.58 11.35
N GLU A 548 17.21 19.71 12.08
CA GLU A 548 17.20 19.88 13.54
C GLU A 548 17.47 18.56 14.29
N ALA A 549 17.01 17.42 13.78
CA ALA A 549 17.33 16.09 14.32
C ALA A 549 18.84 15.78 14.19
N ASP A 550 19.45 16.14 13.06
CA ASP A 550 20.89 15.98 12.81
C ASP A 550 21.73 16.93 13.69
N LYS A 551 21.24 18.15 13.95
CA LYS A 551 21.84 19.10 14.91
C LYS A 551 21.71 18.63 16.37
N ARG A 552 20.63 17.94 16.73
CA ARG A 552 20.44 17.35 18.07
C ARG A 552 21.37 16.17 18.30
N PHE A 553 21.64 15.37 17.27
CA PHE A 553 22.63 14.30 17.34
C PHE A 553 24.06 14.82 17.51
N ARG A 554 24.43 15.91 16.83
CA ARG A 554 25.78 16.53 16.97
C ARG A 554 26.00 17.29 18.28
N ASN A 555 24.94 17.79 18.93
CA ASN A 555 25.05 18.62 20.15
C ASN A 555 24.79 17.87 21.47
N SER A 556 24.84 16.53 21.46
CA SER A 556 24.83 15.73 22.68
C SER A 556 26.19 15.87 23.39
N PRO A 557 26.27 16.36 24.66
CA PRO A 557 27.54 16.44 25.35
C PRO A 557 28.06 15.04 25.63
N THR A 558 29.21 14.70 25.04
CA THR A 558 29.98 13.49 25.32
C THR A 558 30.48 13.54 26.76
N ASN A 559 29.73 12.94 27.68
CA ASN A 559 30.18 12.77 29.05
C ASN A 559 31.20 11.62 29.09
N SER A 560 32.48 11.97 29.02
CA SER A 560 33.60 11.07 29.18
C SER A 560 33.70 10.59 30.62
N ASN A 561 33.54 9.28 30.85
CA ASN A 561 34.27 8.59 31.93
C ASN A 561 34.54 7.12 31.58
N PRO A 562 35.71 6.56 31.94
CA PRO A 562 36.25 5.36 31.30
C PRO A 562 36.04 4.11 32.16
N LEU A 563 35.32 3.09 31.66
CA LEU A 563 35.34 1.73 32.21
C LEU A 563 35.24 0.65 31.11
N GLN A 564 36.41 0.08 30.81
CA GLN A 564 36.77 -1.33 30.53
C GLN A 564 36.06 -2.15 29.42
N PRO A 565 36.82 -3.00 28.68
CA PRO A 565 36.44 -3.52 27.37
C PRO A 565 35.87 -4.95 27.41
N SER A 566 34.61 -5.15 27.03
CA SER A 566 34.07 -6.53 26.90
C SER A 566 33.10 -6.80 25.75
N ILE A 567 32.76 -5.82 24.90
CA ILE A 567 31.86 -6.05 23.76
C ILE A 567 32.64 -6.42 22.47
N VAL A 568 33.82 -5.83 22.26
CA VAL A 568 34.67 -6.12 21.09
C VAL A 568 35.29 -7.53 21.14
N GLN A 569 35.51 -8.09 22.34
CA GLN A 569 35.92 -9.49 22.50
C GLN A 569 34.75 -10.49 22.39
N TRP A 570 33.50 -10.07 22.64
CA TRP A 570 32.33 -10.91 22.42
C TRP A 570 32.00 -11.04 20.92
N ILE A 571 32.11 -9.95 20.17
CA ILE A 571 31.89 -9.91 18.71
C ILE A 571 32.96 -10.72 17.95
N ARG A 572 34.20 -10.81 18.45
CA ARG A 572 35.26 -11.62 17.83
C ARG A 572 35.13 -13.13 18.06
N LYS A 573 34.24 -13.61 18.94
CA LYS A 573 34.18 -15.04 19.33
C LYS A 573 32.94 -15.81 18.88
N ASN A 574 31.91 -15.14 18.33
CA ASN A 574 30.69 -15.79 17.83
C ASN A 574 30.59 -15.77 16.30
N GLN A 575 31.42 -16.59 15.65
CA GLN A 575 31.23 -17.03 14.26
C GLN A 575 30.07 -18.04 14.21
N TRP A 576 28.87 -17.57 13.88
CA TRP A 576 27.76 -18.43 13.43
C TRP A 576 27.33 -18.00 12.03
N ARG A 577 28.10 -18.41 11.01
CA ARG A 577 27.75 -18.22 9.59
C ARG A 577 27.90 -19.46 8.69
N ASP A 578 28.10 -20.65 9.26
CA ASP A 578 28.41 -21.85 8.46
C ASP A 578 27.39 -23.00 8.50
N HIS A 579 26.16 -22.81 9.00
CA HIS A 579 25.17 -23.91 9.01
C HIS A 579 23.96 -23.78 8.05
N TYR A 580 23.90 -22.74 7.21
CA TYR A 580 22.82 -22.60 6.20
C TYR A 580 23.27 -22.72 4.73
N LYS A 581 24.58 -22.91 4.47
CA LYS A 581 25.09 -23.17 3.12
C LYS A 581 25.06 -24.65 2.71
N SER A 582 24.88 -25.59 3.65
CA SER A 582 24.86 -27.04 3.35
C SER A 582 23.48 -27.60 2.95
N ILE A 583 22.39 -26.87 3.17
CA ILE A 583 21.02 -27.35 2.84
C ILE A 583 20.54 -26.79 1.50
N PHE A 584 21.07 -25.64 1.07
CA PHE A 584 20.66 -25.00 -0.19
C PHE A 584 21.37 -25.60 -1.43
N HIS A 585 22.49 -26.28 -1.25
CA HIS A 585 23.27 -26.88 -2.35
C HIS A 585 22.82 -28.32 -2.72
N ALA A 586 21.89 -28.91 -1.97
CA ALA A 586 21.42 -30.30 -2.18
C ALA A 586 20.09 -30.41 -2.95
N LEU A 587 19.46 -29.30 -3.36
CA LEU A 587 18.11 -29.32 -3.95
C LEU A 587 17.97 -28.75 -5.37
N LEU A 588 19.03 -28.33 -6.06
CA LEU A 588 18.91 -27.82 -7.44
C LEU A 588 20.07 -28.20 -8.36
N ARG A 589 19.80 -29.21 -9.22
CA ARG A 589 20.31 -29.52 -10.59
C ARG A 589 20.95 -30.92 -10.74
N PRO A 590 20.91 -31.53 -11.95
CA PRO A 590 19.74 -31.92 -12.73
C PRO A 590 19.85 -33.37 -13.27
N ALA A 591 18.72 -34.08 -13.40
CA ALA A 591 18.68 -35.35 -14.13
C ALA A 591 18.56 -35.06 -15.64
N PHE A 592 19.68 -35.15 -16.37
CA PHE A 592 19.70 -35.50 -17.79
C PHE A 592 21.10 -36.04 -18.13
N LYS A 593 21.22 -37.37 -18.22
CA LYS A 593 21.92 -38.04 -19.33
C LYS A 593 21.88 -39.58 -19.24
N HIS A 594 21.59 -40.15 -20.40
CA HIS A 594 21.75 -41.53 -20.88
C HIS A 594 20.62 -42.50 -20.49
N HIS A 595 19.86 -43.00 -21.46
CA HIS A 595 20.30 -43.92 -22.52
C HIS A 595 19.49 -43.73 -23.82
N SER A 596 20.10 -43.87 -25.00
CA SER A 596 20.02 -45.10 -25.83
C SER A 596 18.59 -45.54 -26.09
#